data_AF-N9KEL6-F1
#
_entry.id   AF-N9KEL6-F1
#
_cell.length_a   1.000
_cell.length_b   1.000
_cell.length_c   1.000
_cell.angle_alpha   90.00
_cell.angle_beta   90.00
_cell.angle_gamma   90.00
#
_symmetry.space_group_name_H-M   'P 1'
#
loop_
_entity.id
_entity.type
_entity.pdbx_description
1 polymer ?
#
loop_
_entity_poly.entity_id
_entity_poly.type
_entity_poly.pdbx_seq_one_letter_code
_entity_poly.pdbx_strand_id
1 'polypeptide(L)'
;MMTHFNELHLILNKYLKWNKSRVKCFTLIMLALIVKQTCNLSSASKALPIKCLPQSFYRRIQRFFADQYFDYRQISQLIFNIFSFDKVQLTLDRTNWKWGKRDINILMLAIVYRGIAIPIVKPLNYPYTR
;
A
#
# COMPACT_ATOMS: atom_id res chain seq x y z
N MET A 1 -0.88 19.48 6.62
CA MET A 1 -0.71 18.63 5.41
C MET A 1 0.77 18.44 5.05
N MET A 2 1.56 19.51 4.92
CA MET A 2 3.00 19.39 4.59
C MET A 2 3.84 18.70 5.68
N THR A 3 3.48 18.90 6.96
CA THR A 3 4.10 18.24 8.12
C THR A 3 3.87 16.73 8.11
N HIS A 4 2.61 16.29 8.03
CA HIS A 4 2.25 14.87 7.93
C HIS A 4 2.84 14.21 6.68
N PHE A 5 2.97 14.95 5.58
CA PHE A 5 3.66 14.46 4.39
C PHE A 5 5.13 14.14 4.70
N ASN A 6 5.85 15.05 5.35
CA ASN A 6 7.27 14.87 5.65
C ASN A 6 7.50 13.69 6.61
N GLU A 7 6.70 13.59 7.68
CA GLU A 7 6.79 12.48 8.64
C GLU A 7 6.53 11.13 7.98
N LEU A 8 5.42 11.01 7.24
CA LEU A 8 5.09 9.78 6.51
C LEU A 8 6.15 9.45 5.46
N HIS A 9 6.66 10.45 4.74
CA HIS A 9 7.73 10.25 3.77
C HIS A 9 9.01 9.71 4.44
N LEU A 10 9.41 10.27 5.58
CA LEU A 10 10.59 9.82 6.32
C LEU A 10 10.45 8.38 6.82
N ILE A 11 9.29 8.03 7.39
CA ILE A 11 9.00 6.66 7.83
C ILE A 11 9.05 5.70 6.65
N LEU A 12 8.34 6.02 5.56
CA LEU A 12 8.31 5.18 4.36
C LEU A 12 9.69 5.05 3.74
N ASN A 13 10.48 6.12 3.64
CA ASN A 13 11.81 6.11 3.05
C ASN A 13 12.84 5.33 3.90
N LYS A 14 12.61 5.24 5.21
CA LYS A 14 13.46 4.45 6.12
C LYS A 14 13.31 2.95 5.91
N TYR A 15 12.07 2.48 5.70
CA TYR A 15 11.78 1.03 5.63
C TYR A 15 11.60 0.50 4.21
N LEU A 16 11.11 1.33 3.28
CA LEU A 16 10.99 0.97 1.88
C LEU A 16 12.30 1.30 1.17
N LYS A 17 13.01 0.28 0.71
CA LYS A 17 14.29 0.41 -0.01
C LYS A 17 14.08 0.84 -1.47
N TRP A 18 13.16 1.80 -1.69
CA TRP A 18 12.79 2.27 -3.01
C TRP A 18 13.56 3.54 -3.38
N ASN A 19 13.54 3.89 -4.67
CA ASN A 19 14.04 5.20 -5.08
C ASN A 19 13.24 6.32 -4.38
N LYS A 20 13.93 7.39 -3.95
CA LYS A 20 13.31 8.54 -3.25
C LYS A 20 12.08 9.10 -3.98
N SER A 21 12.11 9.17 -5.32
CA SER A 21 10.98 9.66 -6.13
C SER A 21 9.76 8.73 -6.05
N ARG A 22 9.98 7.41 -5.99
CA ARG A 22 8.92 6.40 -5.84
C ARG A 22 8.31 6.47 -4.43
N VAL A 23 9.13 6.60 -3.39
CA VAL A 23 8.62 6.81 -2.02
C VAL A 23 7.80 8.11 -1.95
N LYS A 24 8.31 9.21 -2.51
CA LYS A 24 7.59 10.49 -2.56
C LYS A 24 6.22 10.35 -3.25
N CYS A 25 6.18 9.63 -4.37
CA CYS A 25 4.94 9.35 -5.08
C CYS A 25 3.99 8.49 -4.22
N PHE A 26 4.50 7.45 -3.57
CA PHE A 26 3.72 6.58 -2.71
C PHE A 26 3.13 7.32 -1.50
N THR A 27 3.91 8.20 -0.86
CA THR A 27 3.43 9.08 0.21
C THR A 27 2.24 9.93 -0.26
N LEU A 28 2.32 10.51 -1.46
CA LEU A 28 1.19 11.27 -2.03
C LEU A 28 -0.01 10.39 -2.33
N ILE A 29 0.20 9.17 -2.83
CA ILE A 29 -0.90 8.21 -3.08
C ILE A 29 -1.60 7.86 -1.75
N MET A 30 -0.84 7.49 -0.71
CA MET A 30 -1.38 7.17 0.61
C MET A 30 -2.22 8.31 1.18
N LEU A 31 -1.72 9.55 1.12
CA LEU A 31 -2.49 10.71 1.58
C LEU A 31 -3.75 10.93 0.75
N ALA A 32 -3.68 10.78 -0.58
CA ALA A 32 -4.84 10.91 -1.45
C ALA A 32 -5.93 9.87 -1.12
N LEU A 33 -5.54 8.61 -0.87
CA LEU A 33 -6.45 7.54 -0.48
C LEU A 33 -7.09 7.81 0.89
N ILE A 34 -6.34 8.28 1.87
CA ILE A 34 -6.86 8.60 3.21
C ILE A 34 -7.84 9.78 3.15
N VAL A 35 -7.50 10.83 2.40
CA VAL A 35 -8.31 12.06 2.32
C VAL A 35 -9.59 11.84 1.51
N LYS A 36 -9.53 11.09 0.40
CA LYS A 36 -10.69 10.88 -0.49
C LYS A 36 -11.41 9.56 -0.29
N GLN A 37 -10.85 8.64 0.49
CA GLN A 37 -11.41 7.31 0.77
C GLN A 37 -11.88 6.59 -0.51
N THR A 38 -11.08 6.68 -1.58
CA THR A 38 -11.45 6.18 -2.91
C THR A 38 -10.29 5.42 -3.54
N CYS A 39 -10.61 4.30 -4.19
CA CYS A 39 -9.65 3.57 -5.01
C CYS A 39 -9.63 4.05 -6.48
N ASN A 40 -10.48 5.01 -6.85
CA ASN A 40 -10.49 5.57 -8.20
C ASN A 40 -9.31 6.51 -8.40
N LEU A 41 -8.39 6.17 -9.30
CA LEU A 41 -7.16 6.93 -9.52
C LEU A 41 -7.41 8.36 -10.04
N SER A 42 -8.47 8.58 -10.82
CA SER A 42 -8.83 9.92 -11.34
C SER A 42 -9.39 10.82 -10.23
N SER A 43 -10.17 10.24 -9.32
CA SER A 43 -10.63 10.92 -8.11
C SER A 43 -9.48 11.20 -7.15
N ALA A 44 -8.58 10.22 -6.95
CA ALA A 44 -7.39 10.36 -6.12
C ALA A 44 -6.40 11.41 -6.65
N SER A 45 -6.28 11.58 -7.97
CA SER A 45 -5.36 12.59 -8.54
C SER A 45 -5.82 14.04 -8.30
N LYS A 46 -7.09 14.25 -7.95
CA LYS A 46 -7.69 15.54 -7.58
C LYS A 46 -7.75 15.74 -6.06
N ALA A 47 -7.25 14.78 -5.28
CA ALA A 47 -7.41 14.75 -3.83
C ALA A 47 -6.59 15.79 -3.07
N LEU A 48 -5.41 16.14 -3.60
CA LEU A 48 -4.39 16.88 -2.86
C LEU A 48 -4.13 18.25 -3.51
N PRO A 49 -3.97 19.32 -2.71
CA PRO A 49 -3.58 20.65 -3.18
C PRO A 49 -2.08 20.72 -3.49
N ILE A 50 -1.63 19.95 -4.48
CA ILE A 50 -0.23 19.94 -4.93
C ILE A 50 -0.04 20.87 -6.14
N LYS A 51 1.18 21.43 -6.28
CA LYS A 51 1.58 22.23 -7.45
C LYS A 51 1.82 21.35 -8.69
N CYS A 52 0.79 20.64 -9.14
CA CYS A 52 0.83 19.73 -10.28
C CYS A 52 -0.57 19.60 -10.87
N LEU A 53 -0.67 19.55 -12.21
CA LEU A 53 -1.96 19.28 -12.87
C LEU A 53 -2.48 17.89 -12.48
N PRO A 54 -3.80 17.74 -12.20
CA PRO A 54 -4.39 16.44 -11.84
C PRO A 54 -4.10 15.33 -12.85
N GLN A 55 -4.07 15.68 -14.15
CA GLN A 55 -3.76 14.74 -15.22
C GLN A 55 -2.30 14.24 -15.16
N SER A 56 -1.37 15.11 -14.81
CA SER A 56 0.04 14.76 -14.62
C SER A 56 0.22 13.86 -13.41
N PHE A 57 -0.50 14.13 -12.31
CA PHE A 57 -0.47 13.25 -11.14
C PHE A 57 -1.11 11.90 -11.44
N TYR A 58 -2.25 11.86 -12.12
CA TYR A 58 -2.91 10.63 -12.57
C TYR A 58 -1.94 9.71 -13.34
N ARG A 59 -1.26 10.24 -14.36
CA ARG A 59 -0.24 9.49 -15.12
C ARG A 59 0.90 9.00 -14.22
N ARG A 60 1.32 9.81 -13.24
CA ARG A 60 2.35 9.41 -12.28
C ARG A 60 1.90 8.25 -11.38
N ILE A 61 0.65 8.23 -10.94
CA ILE A 61 0.08 7.11 -10.17
C ILE A 61 0.02 5.84 -11.02
N GLN A 62 -0.41 5.95 -12.29
CA GLN A 62 -0.43 4.81 -13.21
C GLN A 62 0.97 4.20 -13.40
N ARG A 63 1.98 5.01 -13.70
CA ARG A 63 3.38 4.55 -13.82
C ARG A 63 3.92 3.99 -12.52
N PHE A 64 3.48 4.55 -11.38
CA PHE A 64 3.87 4.03 -10.09
C PHE A 64 3.43 2.57 -9.93
N PHE A 65 2.15 2.27 -10.14
CA PHE A 65 1.64 0.90 -10.01
C PHE A 65 2.07 -0.04 -11.16
N ALA A 66 2.42 0.49 -12.33
CA ALA A 66 2.93 -0.31 -13.44
C ALA A 66 4.33 -0.88 -13.16
N ASP A 67 5.23 -0.08 -12.58
CA ASP A 67 6.64 -0.50 -12.44
C ASP A 67 7.07 -0.80 -11.00
N GLN A 68 6.32 -0.34 -9.98
CA GLN A 68 6.75 -0.51 -8.60
C GLN A 68 6.48 -1.93 -8.10
N TYR A 69 7.54 -2.65 -7.75
CA TYR A 69 7.44 -3.92 -7.04
C TYR A 69 7.24 -3.69 -5.53
N PHE A 70 6.29 -4.41 -4.96
CA PHE A 70 6.00 -4.41 -3.52
C PHE A 70 6.57 -5.68 -2.89
N ASP A 71 7.72 -5.55 -2.23
CA ASP A 71 8.30 -6.62 -1.44
C ASP A 71 7.53 -6.79 -0.13
N TYR A 72 6.76 -7.88 -0.01
CA TYR A 72 5.97 -8.19 1.18
C TYR A 72 6.80 -8.30 2.46
N ARG A 73 8.10 -8.65 2.36
CA ARG A 73 8.99 -8.63 3.53
C ARG A 73 9.24 -7.20 4.01
N GLN A 74 9.46 -6.26 3.09
CA GLN A 74 9.61 -4.84 3.42
C GLN A 74 8.31 -4.25 3.96
N ILE A 75 7.16 -4.61 3.37
CA ILE A 75 5.85 -4.17 3.87
C ILE A 75 5.59 -4.73 5.27
N SER A 76 5.89 -6.01 5.52
CA SER A 76 5.81 -6.60 6.85
C SER A 76 6.70 -5.84 7.84
N GLN A 77 7.97 -5.60 7.51
CA GLN A 77 8.88 -4.84 8.36
C GLN A 77 8.36 -3.43 8.64
N LEU A 78 7.84 -2.72 7.62
CA LEU A 78 7.22 -1.41 7.80
C LEU A 78 6.06 -1.49 8.81
N ILE A 79 5.15 -2.45 8.66
CA ILE A 79 4.02 -2.63 9.59
C ILE A 79 4.51 -2.91 11.01
N PHE A 80 5.41 -3.88 11.19
CA PHE A 80 5.96 -4.21 12.51
C PHE A 80 6.63 -3.00 13.17
N ASN A 81 7.34 -2.18 12.40
CA ASN A 81 8.02 -0.99 12.93
C ASN A 81 7.09 0.20 13.19
N ILE A 82 5.98 0.34 12.47
CA ILE A 82 5.00 1.41 12.74
C ILE A 82 4.25 1.11 14.04
N PHE A 83 3.89 -0.14 14.27
CA PHE A 83 3.07 -0.53 15.42
C PHE A 83 3.89 -0.95 16.65
N SER A 84 5.18 -1.25 16.50
CA SER A 84 6.10 -1.68 17.57
C SER A 84 5.49 -2.78 18.45
N PHE A 85 5.07 -3.89 17.83
CA PHE A 85 4.42 -4.98 18.55
C PHE A 85 5.38 -5.72 19.48
N ASP A 86 5.02 -5.90 20.75
CA ASP A 86 5.76 -6.74 21.71
C ASP A 86 5.38 -8.23 21.58
N LYS A 87 4.09 -8.51 21.41
CA LYS A 87 3.52 -9.83 21.16
C LYS A 87 2.51 -9.71 20.02
N VAL A 88 2.52 -10.69 19.12
CA VAL A 88 1.59 -10.72 17.98
C VAL A 88 0.69 -11.93 18.06
N GLN A 89 -0.59 -11.71 17.82
CA GLN A 89 -1.53 -12.78 17.51
C GLN A 89 -1.68 -12.82 15.99
N LEU A 90 -1.47 -13.98 15.40
CA LEU A 90 -1.59 -14.19 13.96
C LEU A 90 -2.94 -14.82 13.64
N THR A 91 -3.52 -14.41 12.53
CA THR A 91 -4.72 -15.02 11.96
C THR A 91 -4.50 -15.32 10.48
N LEU A 92 -5.11 -16.42 10.03
CA LEU A 92 -5.17 -16.81 8.63
C LEU A 92 -6.61 -16.72 8.18
N ASP A 93 -6.84 -15.99 7.09
CA ASP A 93 -8.17 -15.88 6.48
C ASP A 93 -8.10 -16.13 4.99
N ARG A 94 -9.15 -16.74 4.42
CA ARG A 94 -9.25 -16.95 2.97
C ARG A 94 -10.10 -15.85 2.37
N THR A 95 -9.54 -15.11 1.42
CA THR A 95 -10.28 -14.15 0.60
C THR A 95 -10.27 -14.59 -0.86
N ASN A 96 -11.44 -14.55 -1.50
CA ASN A 96 -11.58 -14.80 -2.93
C ASN A 96 -11.82 -13.45 -3.63
N TRP A 97 -10.93 -13.11 -4.55
CA TRP A 97 -11.06 -11.93 -5.40
C TRP A 97 -11.44 -12.37 -6.80
N LYS A 98 -12.30 -11.60 -7.47
CA LYS A 98 -12.66 -11.85 -8.87
C LYS A 98 -12.04 -10.81 -9.78
N TRP A 99 -11.22 -11.27 -10.73
CA TRP A 99 -10.75 -10.47 -11.85
C TRP A 99 -11.56 -10.83 -13.10
N GLY A 100 -12.61 -10.06 -13.36
CA GLY A 100 -13.60 -10.44 -14.37
C GLY A 100 -14.24 -11.78 -14.00
N LYS A 101 -14.01 -12.81 -14.82
CA LYS A 101 -14.48 -14.19 -14.55
C LYS A 101 -13.45 -15.06 -13.81
N ARG A 102 -12.22 -14.58 -13.61
CA ARG A 102 -11.14 -15.35 -12.99
C ARG A 102 -11.16 -15.20 -11.48
N ASP A 103 -11.23 -16.32 -10.77
CA ASP A 103 -11.05 -16.36 -9.32
C ASP A 103 -9.57 -16.28 -8.93
N ILE A 104 -9.30 -15.44 -7.94
CA ILE A 104 -8.01 -15.26 -7.31
C ILE A 104 -8.22 -15.57 -5.83
N ASN A 105 -7.93 -16.81 -5.46
CA ASN A 105 -7.97 -17.25 -4.07
C ASN A 105 -6.68 -16.82 -3.38
N ILE A 106 -6.82 -16.12 -2.26
CA ILE A 106 -5.71 -15.61 -1.47
C ILE A 106 -5.91 -16.11 -0.04
N LEU A 107 -4.97 -16.91 0.43
CA LEU A 107 -4.81 -17.12 1.86
C LEU A 107 -4.02 -15.91 2.38
N MET A 108 -4.59 -15.16 3.32
CA MET A 108 -4.00 -13.94 3.87
C MET A 108 -3.53 -14.20 5.30
N LEU A 109 -2.25 -13.92 5.58
CA LEU A 109 -1.72 -13.87 6.93
C LEU A 109 -1.82 -12.44 7.45
N ALA A 110 -2.47 -12.28 8.60
CA ALA A 110 -2.66 -11.01 9.25
C ALA A 110 -2.28 -11.04 10.73
N ILE A 111 -1.91 -9.88 11.26
CA ILE A 111 -1.76 -9.64 12.70
C ILE A 111 -3.10 -9.14 13.23
N VAL A 112 -3.60 -9.76 14.29
CA VAL A 112 -4.76 -9.24 15.03
C VAL A 112 -4.26 -8.14 15.96
N TYR A 113 -4.76 -6.92 15.75
CA TYR A 113 -4.44 -5.76 16.57
C TYR A 113 -5.70 -4.94 16.86
N ARG A 114 -6.02 -4.78 18.16
CA ARG A 114 -7.18 -4.00 18.63
C ARG A 114 -8.50 -4.35 17.91
N GLY A 115 -8.74 -5.64 17.69
CA GLY A 115 -9.95 -6.14 17.01
C GLY A 115 -9.92 -6.05 15.48
N ILE A 116 -8.81 -5.62 14.87
CA ILE A 116 -8.65 -5.50 13.41
C ILE A 116 -7.57 -6.48 12.93
N ALA A 117 -7.81 -7.11 11.78
CA ALA A 117 -6.80 -7.93 11.10
C ALA A 117 -5.97 -7.06 10.14
N ILE A 118 -4.68 -6.88 10.44
CA ILE A 118 -3.72 -6.14 9.61
C ILE A 118 -2.96 -7.12 8.72
N PRO A 119 -3.15 -7.11 7.39
CA PRO A 119 -2.49 -8.05 6.50
C PRO A 119 -0.98 -7.78 6.43
N ILE A 120 -0.17 -8.82 6.64
CA ILE A 120 1.31 -8.71 6.61
C ILE A 120 1.93 -9.48 5.45
N VAL A 121 1.39 -10.66 5.12
CA VAL A 121 1.94 -11.52 4.08
C VAL A 121 0.80 -12.18 3.31
N LYS A 122 1.01 -12.35 2.00
CA LYS A 122 0.24 -13.28 1.19
C LYS A 122 0.98 -14.63 1.14
N PRO A 123 0.63 -15.62 1.98
CA PRO A 123 1.16 -16.97 1.84
C PRO A 123 0.69 -17.57 0.51
N LEU A 124 1.67 -17.80 -0.37
CA LEU A 124 1.64 -18.71 -1.52
C LEU A 124 0.46 -18.53 -2.50
N ASN A 125 0.74 -17.92 -3.65
CA ASN A 125 0.06 -18.34 -4.87
C ASN A 125 0.62 -19.73 -5.23
N TYR A 126 -0.25 -20.73 -5.38
CA TYR A 126 0.02 -21.85 -6.28
C TYR A 126 0.52 -21.29 -7.63
N PRO A 127 1.49 -21.93 -8.30
CA PRO A 127 2.08 -21.41 -9.52
C PRO A 127 0.99 -21.41 -10.60
N TYR A 128 0.38 -20.26 -10.84
CA TYR A 128 -0.28 -20.03 -12.12
C TYR A 128 0.79 -19.43 -13.01
N THR A 129 1.42 -20.35 -13.72
CA THR A 129 2.23 -20.15 -14.92
C THR A 129 1.65 -19.07 -15.84
N ARG A 130 2.59 -18.43 -16.55
CA ARG A 130 2.45 -17.32 -17.53
C ARG A 130 1.11 -17.24 -18.25
#